data_AF-A0A523TEZ8-F1
#
_entry.id   AF-A0A523TEZ8-F1
#
_cell.length_a   1.000
_cell.length_b   1.000
_cell.length_c   1.000
_cell.angle_alpha   90.00
_cell.angle_beta   90.00
_cell.angle_gamma   90.00
#
_symmetry.space_group_name_H-M   'P 1'
#
loop_
_entity.id
_entity.type
_entity.pdbx_description
1 polymer ?
#
loop_
_entity_poly.entity_id
_entity_poly.type
_entity_poly.pdbx_seq_one_letter_code
_entity_poly.pdbx_strand_id
1 'polypeptide(L)'
;MTEKEINDGIEQLKYICKDYCGKCPSYQGTGETNLAFCSIGKSSLIKEKKGCLCKQCPVTKMMSLRWDFYCTDGNALELSNAEK
;
A
#
# COMPACT_ATOMS: atom_id res chain seq x y z
N MET A 1 7.31 -17.54 -14.06
CA MET A 1 7.03 -16.09 -14.10
C MET A 1 8.27 -15.41 -14.61
N THR A 2 8.17 -14.73 -15.75
CA THR A 2 9.26 -13.97 -16.36
C THR A 2 9.35 -12.58 -15.71
N GLU A 3 10.52 -11.94 -15.71
CA GLU A 3 10.70 -10.58 -15.19
C GLU A 3 9.75 -9.57 -15.84
N LYS A 4 9.40 -9.79 -17.11
CA LYS A 4 8.46 -8.95 -17.85
C LYS A 4 7.03 -9.01 -17.27
N GLU A 5 6.53 -10.20 -16.95
CA GLU A 5 5.20 -10.38 -16.36
C GLU A 5 5.08 -9.73 -14.97
N ILE A 6 6.17 -9.73 -14.20
CA ILE A 6 6.23 -9.10 -12.88
C ILE A 6 6.17 -7.57 -13.01
N ASN A 7 6.95 -6.99 -13.93
CA ASN A 7 6.95 -5.54 -14.16
C ASN A 7 5.61 -5.04 -14.69
N ASP A 8 5.00 -5.76 -15.62
CA ASP A 8 3.67 -5.42 -16.16
C ASP A 8 2.61 -5.45 -15.04
N GLY A 9 2.68 -6.43 -14.13
CA GLY A 9 1.80 -6.51 -12.96
C GLY A 9 1.98 -5.36 -11.95
N ILE A 10 3.22 -4.92 -11.71
CA ILE A 10 3.53 -3.81 -10.80
C ILE A 10 3.01 -2.48 -11.35
N GLU A 11 3.15 -2.23 -12.65
CA GLU A 11 2.65 -1.00 -13.27
C GLU A 11 1.11 -0.92 -13.22
N GLN A 12 0.41 -2.04 -13.45
CA GLN A 12 -1.04 -2.11 -13.28
C GLN A 12 -1.46 -1.82 -11.82
N LEU A 13 -0.71 -2.35 -10.85
CA LEU A 13 -0.97 -2.10 -9.43
C LEU A 13 -0.81 -0.61 -9.08
N LYS A 14 0.24 0.05 -9.60
CA LYS A 14 0.48 1.48 -9.39
C LYS A 14 -0.65 2.34 -9.92
N TYR A 15 -1.27 1.97 -11.05
CA TYR A 15 -2.40 2.71 -11.61
C TYR A 15 -3.56 2.78 -10.62
N ILE A 16 -3.97 1.63 -10.07
CA ILE A 16 -5.00 1.57 -9.02
C ILE A 16 -4.55 2.33 -7.78
N CYS A 17 -3.30 2.16 -7.34
CA CYS A 17 -2.81 2.80 -6.13
C CYS A 17 -2.82 4.33 -6.21
N LYS A 18 -2.76 4.96 -7.39
CA LYS A 18 -2.89 6.42 -7.52
C LYS A 18 -4.25 6.92 -7.01
N ASP A 19 -5.33 6.18 -7.25
CA ASP A 19 -6.67 6.59 -6.84
C ASP A 19 -6.98 6.31 -5.36
N TYR A 20 -6.27 5.37 -4.73
CA TYR A 20 -6.49 5.01 -3.32
C TYR A 20 -5.39 5.50 -2.40
N CYS A 21 -4.13 5.15 -2.68
CA CYS A 21 -2.99 5.66 -1.90
C CYS A 21 -2.74 7.13 -2.22
N GLY A 22 -2.77 7.55 -3.49
CA GLY A 22 -2.51 8.95 -3.88
C GLY A 22 -3.53 9.96 -3.36
N LYS A 23 -4.78 9.54 -3.15
CA LYS A 23 -5.87 10.33 -2.55
C LYS A 23 -6.09 10.02 -1.06
N CYS A 24 -5.22 9.22 -0.44
CA CYS A 24 -5.36 8.83 0.95
C CYS A 24 -5.07 10.03 1.87
N PRO A 25 -5.92 10.32 2.87
CA PRO A 25 -5.67 11.41 3.82
C PRO A 25 -4.35 11.29 4.57
N SER A 26 -3.90 10.06 4.85
CA SER A 26 -2.59 9.84 5.51
C SER A 26 -1.40 10.06 4.55
N TYR A 27 -1.61 9.94 3.24
CA TYR A 27 -0.56 10.14 2.23
C TYR A 27 -0.46 11.61 1.79
N GLN A 28 -1.61 12.28 1.60
CA GLN A 28 -1.64 13.65 1.08
C GLN A 28 -0.91 14.63 2.01
N GLY A 29 -0.07 15.47 1.41
CA GLY A 29 0.70 16.51 2.13
C GLY A 29 1.94 16.01 2.86
N THR A 30 2.32 14.74 2.72
CA THR A 30 3.54 14.18 3.33
C THR A 30 4.80 14.33 2.47
N GLY A 31 4.63 14.63 1.17
CA GLY A 31 5.74 14.68 0.20
C GLY A 31 6.22 13.30 -0.27
N GLU A 32 5.59 12.21 0.17
CA GLU A 32 5.89 10.85 -0.27
C GLU A 32 5.55 10.66 -1.76
N THR A 33 6.38 9.96 -2.50
CA THR A 33 6.19 9.68 -3.94
C THR A 33 5.90 8.22 -4.23
N ASN A 34 6.17 7.33 -3.27
CA ASN A 34 5.91 5.91 -3.41
C ASN A 34 4.44 5.58 -3.18
N LEU A 35 3.99 4.47 -3.76
CA LEU A 35 2.63 3.94 -3.64
C LEU A 35 2.71 2.41 -3.44
N ALA A 36 1.56 1.76 -3.21
CA ALA A 36 1.47 0.32 -3.03
C ALA A 36 2.22 -0.21 -1.78
N PHE A 37 2.21 0.55 -0.68
CA PHE A 37 2.85 0.20 0.61
C PHE A 37 2.45 -1.17 1.16
N CYS A 38 1.25 -1.66 0.80
CA CYS A 38 0.80 -3.01 1.12
C CYS A 38 1.73 -4.11 0.61
N SER A 39 2.46 -3.84 -0.49
CA SER A 39 3.39 -4.76 -1.12
C SER A 39 4.85 -4.34 -0.92
N ILE A 40 5.15 -3.03 -0.97
CA ILE A 40 6.54 -2.54 -0.93
C ILE A 40 7.09 -2.28 0.48
N GLY A 41 6.24 -2.20 1.53
CA GLY A 41 6.66 -1.84 2.89
C GLY A 41 6.12 -0.48 3.34
N LYS A 42 6.43 -0.09 4.58
CA LYS A 42 6.05 1.21 5.15
C LYS A 42 6.89 2.37 4.58
N SER A 43 6.29 3.56 4.58
CA SER A 43 6.96 4.83 4.30
C SER A 43 7.73 5.31 5.54
N SER A 44 8.85 5.99 5.32
CA SER A 44 9.58 6.73 6.37
C SER A 44 9.02 8.15 6.60
N LEU A 45 8.25 8.68 5.63
CA LEU A 45 7.70 10.03 5.63
C LEU A 45 6.28 10.07 6.23
N ILE A 46 5.47 9.05 5.98
CA ILE A 46 4.11 8.96 6.50
C ILE A 46 4.16 8.42 7.92
N LYS A 47 3.98 9.30 8.91
CA LYS A 47 4.01 8.94 10.34
C LYS A 47 2.65 9.06 11.04
N GLU A 48 1.72 9.82 10.45
CA GLU A 48 0.42 10.11 11.05
C GLU A 48 -0.70 9.38 10.33
N LYS A 49 -1.60 8.76 11.10
CA LYS A 49 -2.80 8.08 10.60
C LYS A 49 -3.98 9.05 10.54
N LYS A 50 -4.02 9.88 9.49
CA LYS A 50 -5.12 10.85 9.25
C LYS A 50 -6.39 10.21 8.68
N GLY A 51 -6.27 8.97 8.19
CA GLY A 51 -7.33 8.17 7.56
C GLY A 51 -6.80 7.31 6.41
N CYS A 52 -7.36 6.12 6.17
CA CYS A 52 -6.93 5.19 5.10
C CYS A 52 -8.10 4.87 4.17
N LEU A 53 -7.83 4.89 2.86
CA LEU A 53 -8.74 4.33 1.85
C LEU A 53 -8.52 2.83 1.60
N CYS A 54 -7.65 2.23 2.41
CA CYS A 54 -7.11 0.89 2.23
C CYS A 54 -8.20 -0.20 2.34
N LYS A 55 -9.21 0.00 3.20
CA LYS A 55 -10.36 -0.90 3.33
C LYS A 55 -11.24 -0.96 2.07
N GLN A 56 -11.26 0.12 1.30
CA GLN A 56 -12.04 0.24 0.06
C GLN A 56 -11.17 -0.05 -1.19
N CYS A 57 -9.86 -0.24 -1.00
CA CYS A 57 -8.94 -0.46 -2.10
C CYS A 57 -9.18 -1.86 -2.71
N PRO A 58 -9.34 -1.96 -4.04
CA PRO A 58 -9.56 -3.25 -4.69
C PRO A 58 -8.33 -4.15 -4.61
N VAL A 59 -7.12 -3.59 -4.41
CA VAL A 59 -5.90 -4.37 -4.14
C VAL A 59 -6.04 -5.17 -2.86
N THR A 60 -6.53 -4.56 -1.79
CA THR A 60 -6.78 -5.21 -0.50
C THR A 60 -7.69 -6.41 -0.69
N LYS A 61 -8.77 -6.26 -1.47
CA LYS A 61 -9.71 -7.33 -1.78
C LYS A 61 -9.07 -8.42 -2.66
N MET A 62 -8.38 -8.04 -3.73
CA MET A 62 -7.72 -8.97 -4.66
C MET A 62 -6.66 -9.82 -3.96
N MET A 63 -5.88 -9.21 -3.07
CA MET A 63 -4.80 -9.86 -2.34
C MET A 63 -5.24 -10.44 -0.99
N SER A 64 -6.54 -10.38 -0.66
CA SER A 64 -7.11 -10.85 0.62
C SER A 64 -6.36 -10.31 1.85
N LEU A 65 -5.99 -9.03 1.79
CA LEU A 65 -5.26 -8.35 2.84
C LEU A 65 -6.19 -8.00 4.00
N ARG A 66 -5.76 -8.28 5.24
CA ARG A 66 -6.59 -8.08 6.44
C ARG A 66 -6.39 -6.76 7.18
N TRP A 67 -5.28 -6.07 6.91
CA TRP A 67 -4.93 -4.83 7.60
C TRP A 67 -5.13 -3.61 6.71
N ASP A 68 -4.87 -2.45 7.30
CA ASP A 68 -4.86 -1.16 6.68
C ASP A 68 -3.67 -0.36 7.24
N PHE A 69 -3.48 0.86 6.77
CA PHE A 69 -2.34 1.71 7.16
C PHE A 69 -0.97 1.08 6.90
N TYR A 70 -0.85 0.30 5.82
CA TYR A 70 0.42 -0.29 5.38
C TYR A 70 1.56 0.72 5.21
N CYS A 71 1.22 1.98 4.89
CA CYS A 71 2.17 3.08 4.78
C CYS A 71 2.85 3.47 6.10
N THR A 72 2.23 3.21 7.25
CA THR A 72 2.80 3.49 8.57
C THR A 72 3.24 2.23 9.30
N ASP A 73 2.43 1.17 9.21
CA ASP A 73 2.52 0.01 10.10
C ASP A 73 3.43 -1.10 9.57
N GLY A 74 3.65 -1.14 8.26
CA GLY A 74 4.40 -2.19 7.57
C GLY A 74 3.56 -2.89 6.51
N ASN A 75 4.19 -3.68 5.65
CA ASN A 75 3.48 -4.47 4.64
C ASN A 75 2.73 -5.66 5.28
N ALA A 76 1.91 -6.35 4.49
CA ALA A 76 1.11 -7.47 4.97
C ALA A 76 1.93 -8.63 5.57
N LEU A 77 3.15 -8.87 5.07
CA LEU A 77 4.02 -9.92 5.59
C LEU A 77 4.61 -9.52 6.95
N GLU A 78 5.07 -8.28 7.08
CA GLU A 78 5.59 -7.72 8.33
C GLU A 78 4.53 -7.77 9.43
N LEU A 79 3.30 -7.34 9.13
CA LEU A 79 2.18 -7.36 10.07
C LEU A 79 1.78 -8.78 10.45
N SER A 80 1.79 -9.72 9.50
CA SER A 80 1.50 -11.14 9.77
C SER A 80 2.49 -11.77 10.75
N ASN A 81 3.78 -11.43 10.60
CA ASN A 81 4.82 -11.93 11.48
C ASN A 81 4.81 -11.25 12.85
N ALA A 82 4.38 -9.99 12.95
CA ALA A 82 4.29 -9.27 14.22
C ALA A 82 3.15 -9.76 15.13
N GLU A 83 2.16 -10.48 14.59
CA GLU A 83 1.04 -11.04 15.37
C GLU A 83 1.29 -12.47 15.88
N LYS A 84 2.48 -13.04 15.62
CA LYS A 84 2.92 -14.34 16.15
C LYS A 84 3.69 -14.18 17.44
#